data_AF-A0A497A786-F1
#
_entry.id   AF-A0A497A786-F1
#
_cell.length_a   1.000
_cell.length_b   1.000
_cell.length_c   1.000
_cell.angle_alpha   90.00
_cell.angle_beta   90.00
_cell.angle_gamma   90.00
#
_symmetry.space_group_name_H-M   'P 1'
#
loop_
_entity.id
_entity.type
_entity.pdbx_description
1 polymer ?
#
loop_
_entity_poly.entity_id
_entity_poly.type
_entity_poly.pdbx_seq_one_letter_code
_entity_poly.pdbx_strand_id
1 'polypeptide(L)'
;MVTAVEVIEAVERIVEAGGGKPQLTLIDLLRNTERYNKLQSKVQRVPPPHQDLRVIEWKFVPRVGMRTLIVTASVESGTPGKPPRKCVMQFFDVEYAEDVERVRGERDWITITTETRTRVPQVVAFKKIDAGKSPVQVRCSCEDFYFRFAWYLKQKGSLYGRTPRPYHRKTTTRPSVNIHHIPAMCKHLWNLARALVSAGVVMGIAFGGAVGVGGARGGQVVTGAETLLRILRRAMGEE
;
A
#
# COMPACT_ATOMS: atom_id res chain seq x y z
N MET A 1 -18.54 -11.33 38.15
CA MET A 1 -17.72 -10.23 37.60
C MET A 1 -17.26 -10.68 36.23
N VAL A 2 -17.55 -9.91 35.19
CA VAL A 2 -17.05 -10.20 33.83
C VAL A 2 -15.60 -9.75 33.76
N THR A 3 -14.70 -10.61 33.34
CA THR A 3 -13.27 -10.28 33.21
C THR A 3 -13.03 -9.40 31.98
N ALA A 4 -11.96 -8.60 32.00
CA ALA A 4 -11.59 -7.79 30.84
C ALA A 4 -11.36 -8.62 29.57
N VAL A 5 -10.96 -9.89 29.72
CA VAL A 5 -10.78 -10.84 28.61
C VAL A 5 -12.12 -11.20 27.98
N GLU A 6 -13.14 -11.52 28.78
CA GLU A 6 -14.49 -11.85 28.29
C GLU A 6 -15.16 -10.68 27.58
N VAL A 7 -14.92 -9.44 28.02
CA VAL A 7 -15.43 -8.24 27.34
C VAL A 7 -14.77 -8.07 25.96
N ILE A 8 -13.46 -8.28 25.85
CA ILE A 8 -12.75 -8.19 24.56
C ILE A 8 -13.26 -9.26 23.60
N GLU A 9 -13.39 -10.51 24.05
CA GLU A 9 -13.91 -11.59 23.22
C GLU A 9 -15.36 -11.34 22.79
N ALA A 10 -16.21 -10.78 23.65
CA ALA A 10 -17.59 -10.46 23.31
C ALA A 10 -17.68 -9.33 22.27
N VAL A 11 -16.83 -8.30 22.38
CA VAL A 11 -16.75 -7.22 21.38
C VAL A 11 -16.24 -7.77 20.04
N GLU A 12 -15.25 -8.65 20.04
CA GLU A 12 -14.79 -9.32 18.82
C GLU A 12 -15.91 -10.14 18.17
N ARG A 13 -16.69 -10.91 18.96
CA ARG A 13 -17.84 -11.67 18.45
C ARG A 13 -18.97 -10.79 17.89
N ILE A 14 -19.25 -9.64 18.50
CA ILE A 14 -20.26 -8.69 18.02
C ILE A 14 -19.81 -8.03 16.71
N VAL A 15 -18.54 -7.64 16.62
CA VAL A 15 -17.95 -7.11 15.38
C VAL A 15 -17.96 -8.17 14.27
N GLU A 16 -17.69 -9.44 14.61
CA GLU A 16 -17.81 -10.55 13.67
C GLU A 16 -19.26 -10.82 13.23
N ALA A 17 -20.23 -10.67 14.15
CA ALA A 17 -21.66 -10.82 13.85
C ALA A 17 -22.22 -9.67 12.99
N GLY A 18 -21.58 -8.49 13.02
CA GLY A 18 -21.95 -7.31 12.24
C GLY A 18 -21.53 -7.29 10.77
N GLY A 19 -20.89 -8.36 10.26
CA GLY A 19 -20.81 -8.62 8.81
C GLY A 19 -19.50 -8.25 8.08
N GLY A 20 -18.40 -7.96 8.77
CA GLY A 20 -17.11 -7.77 8.11
C GLY A 20 -15.92 -7.85 9.07
N LYS A 21 -14.87 -8.58 8.67
CA LYS A 21 -13.61 -8.60 9.44
C LYS A 21 -13.02 -7.19 9.44
N PRO A 22 -12.58 -6.66 10.61
CA PRO A 22 -12.01 -5.32 10.68
C PRO A 22 -10.76 -5.26 9.82
N GLN A 23 -10.84 -4.52 8.73
CA GLN A 23 -9.71 -4.30 7.83
C GLN A 23 -8.72 -3.33 8.48
N LEU A 24 -7.44 -3.64 8.37
CA LEU A 24 -6.37 -2.78 8.82
C LEU A 24 -6.25 -1.55 7.91
N THR A 25 -5.91 -0.42 8.51
CA THR A 25 -5.51 0.79 7.81
C THR A 25 -4.02 0.75 7.46
N LEU A 26 -3.54 1.71 6.67
CA LEU A 26 -2.12 1.77 6.34
C LEU A 26 -1.26 2.08 7.57
N ILE A 27 -1.74 2.93 8.49
CA ILE A 27 -1.00 3.23 9.73
C ILE A 27 -0.90 1.99 10.64
N ASP A 28 -1.94 1.15 10.68
CA ASP A 28 -1.90 -0.11 11.43
C ASP A 28 -0.86 -1.05 10.86
N LEU A 29 -0.80 -1.18 9.52
CA LEU A 29 0.18 -2.01 8.85
C LEU A 29 1.61 -1.52 9.08
N LEU A 30 1.84 -0.21 9.07
CA LEU A 30 3.15 0.37 9.37
C LEU A 30 3.57 0.07 10.81
N ARG A 31 2.71 0.37 11.79
CA ARG A 31 2.95 0.07 13.21
C ARG A 31 3.20 -1.42 13.45
N ASN A 32 2.41 -2.29 12.82
CA ASN A 32 2.59 -3.73 12.92
C ASN A 32 3.92 -4.19 12.32
N THR A 33 4.37 -3.57 11.23
CA THR A 33 5.66 -3.88 10.61
C THR A 33 6.82 -3.48 11.51
N GLU A 34 6.78 -2.28 12.11
CA GLU A 34 7.77 -1.84 13.09
C GLU A 34 7.79 -2.76 14.32
N ARG A 35 6.62 -3.09 14.85
CA ARG A 35 6.47 -4.03 15.97
C ARG A 35 7.06 -5.40 15.63
N TYR A 36 6.74 -5.93 14.45
CA TYR A 36 7.29 -7.18 13.96
C TYR A 36 8.83 -7.12 13.91
N ASN A 37 9.40 -6.06 13.35
CA ASN A 37 10.85 -5.90 13.25
C ASN A 37 11.53 -5.81 14.62
N LYS A 38 10.94 -5.06 15.57
CA LYS A 38 11.45 -4.93 16.95
C LYS A 38 11.44 -6.25 17.71
N LEU A 39 10.44 -7.10 17.47
CA LEU A 39 10.34 -8.40 18.12
C LEU A 39 11.25 -9.43 17.45
N GLN A 40 11.38 -9.39 16.12
CA GLN A 40 12.20 -10.33 15.37
C GLN A 40 13.70 -10.08 15.51
N SER A 41 14.14 -8.83 15.64
CA SER A 41 15.56 -8.52 15.84
C SER A 41 16.14 -9.15 17.11
N LYS A 42 15.29 -9.46 18.10
CA LYS A 42 15.68 -10.16 19.32
C LYS A 42 15.83 -11.67 19.14
N VAL A 43 15.21 -12.24 18.11
CA VAL A 43 15.12 -13.69 17.91
C VAL A 43 16.03 -14.16 16.77
N GLN A 44 16.21 -13.35 15.72
CA GLN A 44 17.03 -13.68 14.56
C GLN A 44 17.82 -12.45 14.11
N ARG A 45 19.02 -12.67 13.55
CA ARG A 45 19.77 -11.63 12.80
C ARG A 45 19.05 -11.36 11.47
N VAL A 46 17.89 -10.73 11.55
CA VAL A 46 17.18 -10.25 10.37
C VAL A 46 17.89 -8.95 9.94
N PRO A 47 18.40 -8.86 8.70
CA PRO A 47 18.98 -7.61 8.21
C PRO A 47 17.95 -6.49 8.34
N PRO A 48 18.40 -5.25 8.58
CA PRO A 48 17.52 -4.15 8.91
C PRO A 48 16.40 -4.01 7.87
N PRO A 49 15.17 -3.78 8.32
CA PRO A 49 13.95 -3.86 7.50
C PRO A 49 13.83 -2.77 6.43
N HIS A 50 14.72 -1.78 6.46
CA HIS A 50 14.69 -0.59 5.62
C HIS A 50 15.91 -0.57 4.71
N GLN A 51 15.99 -1.54 3.80
CA GLN A 51 16.69 -1.25 2.56
C GLN A 51 15.84 -0.21 1.83
N ASP A 52 16.45 0.92 1.49
CA ASP A 52 15.83 1.92 0.62
C ASP A 52 15.77 1.33 -0.79
N LEU A 53 14.67 0.62 -1.07
CA LEU A 53 14.43 -0.04 -2.34
C LEU A 53 13.70 0.93 -3.26
N ARG A 54 14.20 1.12 -4.47
CA ARG A 54 13.57 2.01 -5.42
C ARG A 54 12.27 1.40 -5.94
N VAL A 55 11.24 2.24 -6.03
CA VAL A 55 10.03 1.92 -6.81
C VAL A 55 10.34 2.25 -8.28
N ILE A 56 10.33 1.23 -9.13
CA ILE A 56 10.71 1.35 -10.54
C ILE A 56 9.56 1.97 -11.34
N GLU A 57 8.37 1.43 -11.15
CA GLU A 57 7.15 1.83 -11.85
C GLU A 57 5.95 1.66 -10.90
N TRP A 58 4.94 2.52 -11.05
CA TRP A 58 3.63 2.32 -10.45
C TRP A 58 2.51 2.71 -11.42
N LYS A 59 1.31 2.22 -11.15
CA LYS A 59 0.10 2.53 -11.90
C LYS A 59 -1.08 2.63 -10.94
N PHE A 60 -1.88 3.67 -11.14
CA PHE A 60 -3.15 3.85 -10.47
C PHE A 60 -4.28 3.27 -11.31
N VAL A 61 -5.16 2.51 -10.66
CA VAL A 61 -6.36 1.92 -11.26
C VAL A 61 -7.54 2.33 -10.39
N PRO A 62 -8.15 3.49 -10.67
CA PRO A 62 -9.32 3.95 -9.94
C PRO A 62 -10.54 3.10 -10.28
N ARG A 63 -11.40 2.87 -9.29
CA ARG A 63 -12.73 2.28 -9.47
C ARG A 63 -13.75 3.18 -8.80
N VAL A 64 -14.16 4.22 -9.52
CA VAL A 64 -15.02 5.30 -9.02
C VAL A 64 -16.29 4.75 -8.38
N GLY A 65 -17.02 3.87 -9.07
CA GLY A 65 -18.25 3.27 -8.54
C GLY A 65 -18.07 2.38 -7.31
N MET A 66 -16.87 1.84 -7.07
CA MET A 66 -16.56 1.05 -5.87
C MET A 66 -15.91 1.90 -4.76
N ARG A 67 -15.60 3.18 -5.02
CA ARG A 67 -14.81 4.04 -4.12
C ARG A 67 -13.48 3.39 -3.70
N THR A 68 -12.82 2.69 -4.63
CA THR A 68 -11.52 2.05 -4.36
C THR A 68 -10.44 2.50 -5.33
N LEU A 69 -9.23 2.73 -4.81
CA LEU A 69 -8.04 3.00 -5.61
C LEU A 69 -7.07 1.83 -5.49
N ILE A 70 -6.74 1.19 -6.61
CA ILE A 70 -5.70 0.15 -6.65
C ILE A 70 -4.40 0.78 -7.17
N VAL A 71 -3.35 0.66 -6.38
CA VAL A 71 -1.98 1.02 -6.74
C VAL A 71 -1.21 -0.26 -7.01
N THR A 72 -0.77 -0.46 -8.25
CA THR A 72 0.14 -1.56 -8.62
C THR A 72 1.53 -1.00 -8.86
N ALA A 73 2.57 -1.63 -8.31
CA ALA A 73 3.93 -1.15 -8.47
C ALA A 73 4.94 -2.29 -8.66
N SER A 74 6.09 -1.97 -9.26
CA SER A 74 7.27 -2.83 -9.26
C SER A 74 8.34 -2.20 -8.39
N VAL A 75 8.80 -2.94 -7.38
CA VAL A 75 9.81 -2.50 -6.42
C VAL A 75 11.05 -3.37 -6.57
N GLU A 76 12.24 -2.78 -6.50
CA GLU A 76 13.50 -3.54 -6.56
C GLU A 76 13.53 -4.66 -5.52
N SER A 77 14.15 -5.81 -5.86
CA SER A 77 14.16 -6.98 -4.98
C SER A 77 15.04 -6.77 -3.72
N GLY A 78 16.08 -5.94 -3.84
CA GLY A 78 17.17 -5.79 -2.87
C GLY A 78 18.23 -6.90 -2.93
N THR A 79 18.11 -7.84 -3.87
CA THR A 79 19.11 -8.89 -4.11
C THR A 79 19.59 -8.78 -5.55
N PRO A 80 20.91 -8.62 -5.80
CA PRO A 80 21.45 -8.53 -7.16
C PRO A 80 20.99 -9.69 -8.04
N GLY A 81 20.61 -9.39 -9.28
CA GLY A 81 20.16 -10.39 -10.27
C GLY A 81 18.76 -10.96 -10.04
N LYS A 82 18.04 -10.59 -8.97
CA LYS A 82 16.64 -11.01 -8.77
C LYS A 82 15.67 -9.99 -9.37
N PRO A 83 14.61 -10.45 -10.07
CA PRO A 83 13.66 -9.56 -10.73
C PRO A 83 12.90 -8.69 -9.71
N PRO A 84 12.38 -7.53 -10.14
CA PRO A 84 11.53 -6.68 -9.31
C PRO A 84 10.31 -7.42 -8.75
N ARG A 85 9.90 -7.02 -7.54
CA ARG A 85 8.72 -7.58 -6.87
C ARG A 85 7.50 -6.74 -7.19
N LYS A 86 6.43 -7.41 -7.63
CA LYS A 86 5.14 -6.78 -7.91
C LYS A 86 4.40 -6.58 -6.60
N CYS A 87 4.00 -5.36 -6.33
CA CYS A 87 3.27 -4.93 -5.15
C CYS A 87 1.91 -4.38 -5.56
N VAL A 88 0.90 -4.65 -4.73
CA VAL A 88 -0.44 -4.11 -4.91
C VAL A 88 -0.93 -3.59 -3.56
N MET A 89 -1.47 -2.36 -3.57
CA MET A 89 -2.21 -1.77 -2.45
C MET A 89 -3.56 -1.30 -2.96
N GLN A 90 -4.64 -1.80 -2.37
CA GLN A 90 -5.99 -1.37 -2.65
C GLN A 90 -6.51 -0.59 -1.45
N PHE A 91 -6.78 0.69 -1.65
CA PHE A 91 -7.40 1.56 -0.67
C PHE A 91 -8.92 1.57 -0.88
N PHE A 92 -9.66 1.53 0.22
CA PHE A 92 -11.12 1.63 0.26
C PHE A 92 -11.55 3.02 0.73
N ASP A 93 -12.82 3.33 0.51
CA ASP A 93 -13.47 4.58 0.90
C ASP A 93 -12.79 5.84 0.33
N VAL A 94 -12.26 5.72 -0.89
CA VAL A 94 -11.62 6.83 -1.60
C VAL A 94 -12.70 7.79 -2.10
N GLU A 95 -12.53 9.07 -1.79
CA GLU A 95 -13.36 10.17 -2.29
C GLU A 95 -12.90 10.57 -3.69
N TYR A 96 -13.78 10.43 -4.68
CA TYR A 96 -13.57 10.85 -6.07
C TYR A 96 -14.36 12.12 -6.35
N ALA A 97 -13.81 13.01 -7.18
CA ALA A 97 -14.52 14.20 -7.61
C ALA A 97 -15.53 13.85 -8.71
N GLU A 98 -16.73 14.40 -8.63
CA GLU A 98 -17.72 14.33 -9.70
C GLU A 98 -17.34 15.26 -10.86
N ASP A 99 -16.82 16.45 -10.53
CA ASP A 99 -16.29 17.44 -11.47
C ASP A 99 -14.79 17.65 -11.22
N VAL A 100 -13.97 17.17 -12.16
CA VAL A 100 -12.51 17.24 -12.11
C VAL A 100 -12.01 18.68 -12.26
N GLU A 101 -12.70 19.53 -13.04
CA GLU A 101 -12.25 20.89 -13.29
C GLU A 101 -12.41 21.77 -12.04
N ARG A 102 -13.49 21.54 -11.29
CA ARG A 102 -13.72 22.25 -10.02
C ARG A 102 -12.59 22.05 -9.01
N VAL A 103 -12.06 20.82 -8.91
CA VAL A 103 -11.04 20.46 -7.92
C VAL A 103 -9.61 20.57 -8.46
N ARG A 104 -9.45 20.97 -9.72
CA ARG A 104 -8.14 21.05 -10.37
C ARG A 104 -7.28 22.12 -9.68
N GLY A 105 -6.17 21.69 -9.08
CA GLY A 105 -5.23 22.56 -8.38
C GLY A 105 -5.52 22.75 -6.89
N GLU A 106 -6.61 22.20 -6.38
CA GLU A 106 -6.82 22.13 -4.93
C GLU A 106 -5.76 21.25 -4.26
N ARG A 107 -5.28 21.69 -3.09
CA ARG A 107 -4.14 21.04 -2.40
C ARG A 107 -4.38 19.60 -1.99
N ASP A 108 -5.63 19.26 -1.68
CA ASP A 108 -6.01 17.94 -1.14
C ASP A 108 -6.46 16.97 -2.23
N TRP A 109 -6.49 17.40 -3.48
CA TRP A 109 -6.91 16.60 -4.61
C TRP A 109 -5.73 16.23 -5.50
N ILE A 110 -5.80 15.01 -6.03
CA ILE A 110 -4.81 14.46 -6.95
C ILE A 110 -5.52 14.09 -8.23
N THR A 111 -5.07 14.69 -9.33
CA THR A 111 -5.56 14.39 -10.66
C THR A 111 -4.61 13.41 -11.34
N ILE A 112 -5.16 12.32 -11.87
CA ILE A 112 -4.43 11.32 -12.65
C ILE A 112 -5.12 11.10 -13.99
N THR A 113 -4.32 10.85 -15.03
CA THR A 113 -4.82 10.36 -16.31
C THR A 113 -4.65 8.85 -16.34
N THR A 114 -5.73 8.12 -16.58
CA THR A 114 -5.74 6.65 -16.59
C THR A 114 -6.27 6.12 -17.91
N GLU A 115 -5.61 5.09 -18.43
CA GLU A 115 -6.13 4.34 -19.56
C GLU A 115 -7.15 3.32 -19.06
N THR A 116 -8.39 3.49 -19.49
CA THR A 116 -9.45 2.52 -19.22
C THR A 116 -9.40 1.36 -20.23
N ARG A 117 -10.19 0.31 -19.99
CA ARG A 117 -10.32 -0.82 -20.93
C ARG A 117 -10.73 -0.39 -22.34
N THR A 118 -11.45 0.72 -22.46
CA THR A 118 -11.87 1.29 -23.76
C THR A 118 -10.74 2.02 -24.48
N ARG A 119 -9.52 2.06 -23.92
CA ARG A 119 -8.35 2.81 -24.43
C ARG A 119 -8.57 4.32 -24.55
N VAL A 120 -9.65 4.84 -23.99
CA VAL A 120 -9.88 6.28 -23.88
C VAL A 120 -9.20 6.76 -22.59
N PRO A 121 -8.27 7.72 -22.67
CA PRO A 121 -7.71 8.36 -21.49
C PRO A 121 -8.84 9.03 -20.70
N GLN A 122 -8.96 8.67 -19.43
CA GLN A 122 -9.88 9.32 -18.50
C GLN A 122 -9.08 10.06 -17.44
N VAL A 123 -9.40 11.34 -17.27
CA VAL A 123 -8.88 12.14 -16.17
C VAL A 123 -9.78 11.90 -14.96
N VAL A 124 -9.18 11.49 -13.85
CA VAL A 124 -9.89 11.24 -12.60
C VAL A 124 -9.19 12.02 -11.50
N ALA A 125 -9.97 12.70 -10.66
CA ALA A 125 -9.47 13.34 -9.44
C ALA A 125 -9.98 12.60 -8.20
N PHE A 126 -9.09 12.40 -7.24
CA PHE A 126 -9.42 11.81 -5.94
C PHE A 126 -8.72 12.57 -4.82
N LYS A 127 -9.36 12.60 -3.65
CA LYS A 127 -8.79 13.23 -2.46
C LYS A 127 -7.64 12.39 -1.92
N LYS A 128 -6.62 13.05 -1.35
CA LYS A 128 -5.50 12.37 -0.68
C LYS A 128 -6.00 11.34 0.32
N ILE A 129 -5.34 10.19 0.36
CA ILE A 129 -5.74 9.06 1.19
C ILE A 129 -5.27 9.29 2.62
N ASP A 130 -6.18 9.26 3.58
CA ASP A 130 -5.85 9.30 5.00
C ASP A 130 -5.40 7.91 5.47
N ALA A 131 -4.11 7.77 5.79
CA ALA A 131 -3.52 6.50 6.19
C ALA A 131 -4.12 5.88 7.46
N GLY A 132 -4.72 6.70 8.32
CA GLY A 132 -5.31 6.27 9.59
C GLY A 132 -6.79 5.95 9.52
N LYS A 133 -7.45 6.28 8.40
CA LYS A 133 -8.90 6.09 8.23
C LYS A 133 -9.23 5.12 7.11
N SER A 134 -8.54 5.21 5.98
CA SER A 134 -8.85 4.39 4.81
C SER A 134 -8.39 2.94 5.03
N PRO A 135 -9.32 1.96 4.97
CA PRO A 135 -8.95 0.55 5.01
C PRO A 135 -8.06 0.20 3.81
N VAL A 136 -7.15 -0.75 4.00
CA VAL A 136 -6.22 -1.16 2.94
C VAL A 136 -6.08 -2.68 2.85
N GLN A 137 -6.05 -3.16 1.62
CA GLN A 137 -5.63 -4.52 1.27
C GLN A 137 -4.29 -4.49 0.54
N VAL A 138 -3.38 -5.38 0.92
CA VAL A 138 -2.02 -5.42 0.36
C VAL A 138 -1.66 -6.80 -0.18
N ARG A 139 -0.81 -6.82 -1.21
CA ARG A 139 -0.19 -8.05 -1.73
C ARG A 139 1.20 -7.76 -2.28
N CYS A 140 2.14 -8.64 -2.02
CA CYS A 140 3.45 -8.64 -2.69
C CYS A 140 3.74 -10.01 -3.32
N SER A 141 4.49 -10.04 -4.41
CA SER A 141 4.94 -11.27 -5.06
C SER A 141 6.18 -11.91 -4.42
N CYS A 142 6.74 -11.32 -3.36
CA CYS A 142 7.91 -11.89 -2.69
C CYS A 142 7.53 -13.07 -1.78
N GLU A 143 8.46 -14.02 -1.64
CA GLU A 143 8.29 -15.21 -0.80
C GLU A 143 8.14 -14.84 0.67
N ASP A 144 8.89 -13.86 1.17
CA ASP A 144 8.76 -13.37 2.54
C ASP A 144 7.33 -12.92 2.86
N PHE A 145 6.67 -12.22 1.94
CA PHE A 145 5.27 -11.84 2.13
C PHE A 145 4.36 -13.06 2.18
N TYR A 146 4.52 -13.99 1.24
CA TYR A 146 3.70 -15.19 1.14
C TYR A 146 3.79 -16.05 2.41
N PHE A 147 5.02 -16.32 2.89
CA PHE A 147 5.24 -17.23 4.01
C PHE A 147 5.04 -16.57 5.39
N ARG A 148 5.29 -15.25 5.53
CA ARG A 148 5.30 -14.60 6.84
C ARG A 148 4.03 -13.82 7.17
N PHE A 149 3.38 -13.23 6.18
CA PHE A 149 2.36 -12.20 6.44
C PHE A 149 1.01 -12.48 5.78
N ALA A 150 0.99 -13.10 4.60
CA ALA A 150 -0.22 -13.24 3.79
C ALA A 150 -1.37 -13.94 4.53
N TRP A 151 -1.08 -14.97 5.33
CA TRP A 151 -2.10 -15.66 6.13
C TRP A 151 -2.72 -14.76 7.21
N TYR A 152 -1.90 -14.03 7.96
CA TYR A 152 -2.38 -13.16 9.04
C TYR A 152 -3.13 -11.94 8.49
N LEU A 153 -2.69 -11.40 7.34
CA LEU A 153 -3.42 -10.35 6.62
C LEU A 153 -4.79 -10.85 6.14
N LYS A 154 -4.90 -12.10 5.67
CA LYS A 154 -6.18 -12.71 5.31
C LYS A 154 -7.10 -12.82 6.52
N GLN A 155 -6.58 -13.22 7.68
CA GLN A 155 -7.36 -13.30 8.91
C GLN A 155 -7.94 -11.93 9.31
N LYS A 156 -7.27 -10.83 8.98
CA LYS A 156 -7.74 -9.45 9.20
C LYS A 156 -8.44 -8.81 7.98
N GLY A 157 -8.74 -9.56 6.92
CA GLY A 157 -9.40 -8.99 5.73
C GLY A 157 -8.55 -7.99 4.92
N SER A 158 -7.25 -7.84 5.22
CA SER A 158 -6.31 -6.90 4.59
C SER A 158 -5.38 -7.56 3.56
N LEU A 159 -5.70 -8.77 3.10
CA LEU A 159 -5.00 -9.43 2.01
C LEU A 159 -5.69 -9.13 0.67
N TYR A 160 -4.96 -8.55 -0.29
CA TYR A 160 -5.46 -8.38 -1.64
C TYR A 160 -5.41 -9.70 -2.45
N GLY A 161 -6.52 -10.02 -3.13
CA GLY A 161 -6.65 -11.14 -4.06
C GLY A 161 -6.82 -12.51 -3.41
N ARG A 162 -6.46 -13.57 -4.13
CA ARG A 162 -6.69 -14.96 -3.67
C ARG A 162 -5.88 -15.26 -2.41
N THR A 163 -6.57 -15.91 -1.47
CA THR A 163 -6.00 -16.50 -0.26
C THR A 163 -4.84 -17.46 -0.61
N PRO A 164 -3.66 -17.33 0.04
CA PRO A 164 -2.58 -18.29 -0.13
C PRO A 164 -3.01 -19.68 0.33
N ARG A 165 -2.45 -20.72 -0.28
CA ARG A 165 -2.65 -22.08 0.22
C ARG A 165 -2.08 -22.16 1.65
N PRO A 166 -2.77 -22.82 2.60
CA PRO A 166 -2.21 -23.06 3.91
C PRO A 166 -0.80 -23.64 3.79
N TYR A 167 0.17 -22.99 4.41
CA TYR A 167 1.54 -23.47 4.39
C TYR A 167 1.69 -24.56 5.47
N HIS A 168 1.86 -25.80 5.04
CA HIS A 168 2.28 -26.89 5.92
C HIS A 168 3.80 -26.91 5.98
N ARG A 169 4.32 -26.58 7.16
CA ARG A 169 5.75 -26.53 7.37
C ARG A 169 6.35 -27.94 7.33
N LYS A 170 7.42 -28.12 6.54
CA LYS A 170 8.12 -29.41 6.42
C LYS A 170 9.04 -29.73 7.60
N THR A 171 9.55 -28.70 8.29
CA THR A 171 10.42 -28.86 9.46
C THR A 171 9.62 -28.65 10.74
N THR A 172 9.94 -29.37 11.80
CA THR A 172 9.31 -29.18 13.13
C THR A 172 10.26 -28.52 14.14
N THR A 173 11.56 -28.51 13.86
CA THR A 173 12.61 -28.17 14.85
C THR A 173 12.89 -26.67 15.02
N ARG A 174 12.69 -25.85 13.98
CA ARG A 174 12.81 -24.37 14.06
C ARG A 174 11.48 -23.72 14.51
N PRO A 175 11.43 -22.51 15.08
CA PRO A 175 10.16 -21.80 15.25
C PRO A 175 9.63 -21.20 13.93
N SER A 176 8.36 -20.78 13.91
CA SER A 176 7.82 -19.92 12.84
C SER A 176 8.65 -18.63 12.73
N VAL A 177 8.83 -18.09 11.53
CA VAL A 177 9.53 -16.81 11.36
C VAL A 177 8.68 -15.65 11.88
N ASN A 178 7.35 -15.75 11.83
CA ASN A 178 6.44 -14.78 12.45
C ASN A 178 5.82 -15.39 13.71
N ILE A 179 6.62 -15.50 14.77
CA ILE A 179 6.26 -16.14 16.04
C ILE A 179 5.00 -15.51 16.67
N HIS A 180 4.85 -14.20 16.50
CA HIS A 180 3.76 -13.43 17.11
C HIS A 180 2.55 -13.26 16.20
N HIS A 181 2.53 -13.93 15.05
CA HIS A 181 1.39 -13.91 14.11
C HIS A 181 0.97 -12.49 13.69
N ILE A 182 1.93 -11.57 13.59
CA ILE A 182 1.66 -10.15 13.36
C ILE A 182 1.31 -9.91 11.88
N PRO A 183 0.15 -9.30 11.57
CA PRO A 183 -0.18 -8.90 10.20
C PRO A 183 0.61 -7.65 9.82
N ALA A 184 1.72 -7.84 9.10
CA ALA A 184 2.67 -6.80 8.74
C ALA A 184 2.94 -6.77 7.22
N MET A 185 3.74 -5.80 6.79
CA MET A 185 4.20 -5.65 5.41
C MET A 185 5.62 -6.18 5.25
N CYS A 186 5.93 -6.69 4.04
CA CYS A 186 7.32 -6.92 3.66
C CYS A 186 8.02 -5.60 3.31
N LYS A 187 9.36 -5.63 3.21
CA LYS A 187 10.17 -4.46 2.84
C LYS A 187 9.75 -3.80 1.52
N HIS A 188 9.22 -4.56 0.55
CA HIS A 188 8.78 -4.03 -0.74
C HIS A 188 7.51 -3.18 -0.59
N LEU A 189 6.52 -3.68 0.16
CA LEU A 189 5.29 -2.94 0.46
C LEU A 189 5.58 -1.71 1.34
N TRP A 190 6.50 -1.83 2.30
CA TRP A 190 6.95 -0.71 3.12
C TRP A 190 7.53 0.43 2.26
N ASN A 191 8.42 0.11 1.30
CA ASN A 191 8.99 1.11 0.39
C ASN A 191 7.93 1.71 -0.55
N LEU A 192 6.96 0.92 -1.02
CA LEU A 192 5.82 1.44 -1.77
C LEU A 192 5.00 2.44 -0.94
N ALA A 193 4.67 2.10 0.32
CA ALA A 193 3.94 3.00 1.21
C ALA A 193 4.71 4.32 1.43
N ARG A 194 6.02 4.24 1.69
CA ARG A 194 6.87 5.43 1.81
C ARG A 194 6.83 6.29 0.54
N ALA A 195 6.98 5.67 -0.62
CA ALA A 195 6.98 6.39 -1.88
C ALA A 195 5.62 7.04 -2.19
N LEU A 196 4.50 6.44 -1.78
CA LEU A 196 3.17 7.06 -1.87
C LEU A 196 3.00 8.26 -0.93
N VAL A 197 3.54 8.18 0.29
CA VAL A 197 3.54 9.31 1.24
C VAL A 197 4.44 10.43 0.72
N SER A 198 5.64 10.12 0.25
CA SER A 198 6.56 11.12 -0.33
C SER A 198 5.99 11.77 -1.59
N ALA A 199 5.20 11.05 -2.38
CA ALA A 199 4.48 11.60 -3.54
C ALA A 199 3.23 12.42 -3.16
N GLY A 200 2.91 12.53 -1.86
CA GLY A 200 1.72 13.25 -1.38
C GLY A 200 0.39 12.55 -1.66
N VAL A 201 0.41 11.28 -2.11
CA VAL A 201 -0.78 10.48 -2.39
C VAL A 201 -1.50 10.06 -1.11
N VAL A 202 -0.70 9.77 -0.08
CA VAL A 202 -1.16 9.37 1.24
C VAL A 202 -0.73 10.44 2.24
N MET A 203 -1.65 10.83 3.12
CA MET A 203 -1.43 11.77 4.21
C MET A 203 -1.62 11.10 5.58
N GLY A 204 -1.28 11.84 6.66
CA GLY A 204 -1.46 11.36 8.03
C GLY A 204 -0.32 10.48 8.56
N ILE A 205 0.80 10.41 7.85
CA ILE A 205 2.03 9.72 8.30
C ILE A 205 3.20 10.69 8.22
N ALA A 206 3.92 10.87 9.31
CA ALA A 206 5.24 11.48 9.32
C ALA A 206 6.29 10.37 9.41
N PHE A 207 6.99 10.08 8.31
CA PHE A 207 8.20 9.26 8.39
C PHE A 207 9.33 10.16 8.92
N GLY A 208 9.87 9.82 10.09
CA GLY A 208 10.89 10.63 10.80
C GLY A 208 12.28 10.67 10.16
N GLY A 209 12.40 10.67 8.83
CA GLY A 209 13.69 10.74 8.14
C GLY A 209 13.56 11.28 6.72
N ALA A 210 14.49 12.15 6.32
CA ALA A 210 14.57 12.68 4.97
C ALA A 210 14.82 11.53 3.97
N VAL A 211 13.83 11.22 3.13
CA VAL A 211 13.95 10.19 2.10
C VAL A 211 14.14 10.90 0.77
N GLY A 212 15.33 10.77 0.18
CA GLY A 212 15.56 11.17 -1.20
C GLY A 212 14.74 10.28 -2.12
N VAL A 213 13.68 10.81 -2.71
CA VAL A 213 12.88 10.09 -3.71
C VAL A 213 13.70 10.03 -5.00
N GLY A 214 14.42 8.94 -5.21
CA GLY A 214 15.06 8.65 -6.49
C GLY A 214 13.97 8.52 -7.56
N GLY A 215 13.87 9.51 -8.45
CA GLY A 215 12.77 9.71 -9.39
C GLY A 215 12.27 8.43 -10.07
N ALA A 216 11.07 8.01 -9.68
CA ALA A 216 10.34 6.95 -10.36
C ALA A 216 9.83 7.50 -11.72
N ARG A 217 10.46 7.08 -12.82
CA ARG A 217 9.97 7.34 -14.18
C ARG A 217 8.87 6.33 -14.51
N GLY A 218 7.64 6.57 -14.08
CA GLY A 218 6.52 5.70 -14.42
C GLY A 218 5.22 6.19 -13.80
N GLY A 219 4.46 6.96 -14.57
CA GLY A 219 3.26 7.68 -14.11
C GLY A 219 3.62 9.10 -13.71
N GLN A 220 3.68 10.02 -14.69
CA GLN A 220 3.74 11.43 -14.38
C GLN A 220 2.48 11.79 -13.59
N VAL A 221 2.64 12.12 -12.31
CA VAL A 221 1.71 13.03 -11.63
C VAL A 221 1.96 14.38 -12.29
N VAL A 222 1.36 14.58 -13.45
CA VAL A 222 1.46 15.85 -14.15
C VAL A 222 0.56 16.81 -13.39
N THR A 223 1.16 17.70 -12.62
CA THR A 223 0.47 18.92 -12.23
C THR A 223 0.04 19.61 -13.54
N GLY A 224 -1.21 20.04 -13.63
CA GLY A 224 -1.80 20.50 -14.91
C GLY A 224 -1.01 21.59 -15.64
N ALA A 225 -0.17 22.34 -14.92
CA ALA A 225 0.72 23.35 -15.49
C ALA A 225 1.87 22.76 -16.33
N GLU A 226 2.48 21.64 -15.91
CA GLU A 226 3.61 21.04 -16.65
C GLU A 226 3.18 20.35 -17.94
N THR A 227 1.98 19.77 -17.99
CA THR A 227 1.42 19.19 -19.22
C THR A 227 1.13 20.27 -20.26
N LEU A 228 0.52 21.38 -19.83
CA LEU A 228 0.17 22.47 -20.73
C LEU A 228 1.44 23.12 -21.31
N LEU A 229 2.46 23.32 -20.48
CA LEU A 229 3.76 23.84 -20.92
C LEU A 229 4.48 22.89 -21.89
N ARG A 230 4.41 21.57 -21.68
CA ARG A 230 4.98 20.60 -22.64
C ARG A 230 4.22 20.55 -23.96
N ILE A 231 2.88 20.62 -23.93
CA ILE A 231 2.07 20.67 -25.15
C ILE A 231 2.34 21.97 -25.91
N LEU A 232 2.43 23.11 -25.21
CA LEU A 232 2.74 24.40 -25.80
C LEU A 232 4.16 24.45 -26.38
N ARG A 233 5.19 24.00 -25.65
CA ARG A 233 6.56 23.95 -26.18
C ARG A 233 6.67 23.05 -27.42
N ARG A 234 5.98 21.92 -27.41
CA ARG A 234 5.93 21.02 -28.57
C ARG A 234 5.16 21.61 -29.76
N ALA A 235 4.13 22.41 -29.51
CA ALA A 235 3.43 23.17 -30.55
C ALA A 235 4.26 24.36 -31.08
N MET A 236 5.17 24.89 -30.27
CA MET A 236 6.08 26.00 -30.64
C MET A 236 7.43 25.53 -31.22
N GLY A 237 7.65 24.22 -31.37
CA GLY A 237 8.90 23.69 -31.93
C GLY A 237 10.12 23.80 -31.01
N GLU A 238 9.89 24.01 -29.71
CA GLU A 238 10.94 24.05 -28.70
C GLU A 238 11.11 22.63 -28.12
N GLU A 239 12.16 21.92 -28.56
CA GLU A 239 12.62 20.67 -27.93
C GLU A 239 13.41 20.94 -26.64
#